data_AF-A0A924QJZ5-F1
#
_entry.id   AF-A0A924QJZ5-F1
#
_cell.length_a   1.000
_cell.length_b   1.000
_cell.length_c   1.000
_cell.angle_alpha   90.00
_cell.angle_beta   90.00
_cell.angle_gamma   90.00
#
_symmetry.space_group_name_H-M   'P 1'
#
loop_
_entity.id
_entity.type
_entity.pdbx_description
1 polymer ?
#
loop_
_entity_poly.entity_id
_entity_poly.type
_entity_poly.pdbx_seq_one_letter_code
_entity_poly.pdbx_strand_id
1 'polypeptide(L)'
;EAAIHFVKLNGERAMFDSLALRKACCGIRKMEPLARMLEAQTAWVTGLRREQSANRGGVPFSELDDAGRMKFNPLADWTWGDVWHYIATHHVPYNPLHDAYMPSIGCVPCTRAIAVGEDFRAGRWWWENDDAKECGLHVSDKHISEKSVSLIEERS
;
A
#
# COMPACT_ATOMS: atom_id res chain seq x y z
N GLU A 1 -7.27 7.10 -19.28
CA GLU A 1 -6.32 7.89 -20.11
C GLU A 1 -4.97 8.13 -19.42
N ALA A 2 -4.95 8.60 -18.17
CA ALA A 2 -3.71 8.87 -17.42
C ALA A 2 -2.72 7.68 -17.34
N ALA A 3 -3.20 6.46 -17.11
CA ALA A 3 -2.33 5.28 -17.05
C ALA A 3 -1.65 4.94 -18.41
N ILE A 4 -2.37 5.17 -19.52
CA ILE A 4 -1.83 4.96 -20.86
C ILE A 4 -0.77 6.02 -21.17
N HIS A 5 -1.06 7.29 -20.84
CA HIS A 5 -0.11 8.38 -20.99
C HIS A 5 1.17 8.16 -20.18
N PHE A 6 1.04 7.72 -18.92
CA PHE A 6 2.17 7.38 -18.07
C PHE A 6 3.08 6.32 -18.69
N VAL A 7 2.50 5.24 -19.23
CA VAL A 7 3.25 4.16 -19.88
C VAL A 7 3.91 4.65 -21.17
N LYS A 8 3.24 5.47 -21.98
CA LYS A 8 3.83 6.04 -23.20
C LYS A 8 5.06 6.92 -22.92
N LEU A 9 5.03 7.68 -21.83
CA LEU A 9 6.12 8.59 -21.48
C LEU A 9 7.29 7.90 -20.76
N ASN A 10 7.00 6.96 -19.85
CA ASN A 10 7.99 6.42 -18.92
C ASN A 10 8.30 4.93 -19.16
N GLY A 11 7.57 4.27 -20.06
CA GLY A 11 7.64 2.83 -20.29
C GLY A 11 6.85 2.01 -19.28
N GLU A 12 6.68 0.72 -19.58
CA GLU A 12 5.92 -0.22 -18.75
C GLU A 12 6.60 -0.54 -17.41
N ARG A 13 7.93 -0.36 -17.36
CA ARG A 13 8.79 -0.71 -16.23
C ARG A 13 9.23 0.48 -15.38
N ALA A 14 8.63 1.66 -15.61
CA ALA A 14 8.98 2.91 -14.93
C ALA A 14 9.06 2.82 -13.39
N MET A 15 8.26 1.94 -12.76
CA MET A 15 8.25 1.75 -11.31
C MET A 15 9.56 1.20 -10.73
N PHE A 16 10.44 0.64 -11.56
CA PHE A 16 11.76 0.15 -11.14
C PHE A 16 12.85 1.23 -11.23
N ASP A 17 12.60 2.29 -12.00
CA ASP A 17 13.63 3.28 -12.33
C ASP A 17 13.79 4.34 -11.22
N SER A 18 12.73 4.63 -10.47
CA SER A 18 12.81 5.50 -9.29
C SER A 18 11.60 5.37 -8.35
N LEU A 19 11.80 5.75 -7.09
CA LEU A 19 10.72 5.88 -6.10
C LEU A 19 9.62 6.84 -6.56
N ALA A 20 9.99 7.93 -7.24
CA ALA A 20 9.06 8.93 -7.76
C ALA A 20 8.14 8.31 -8.83
N LEU A 21 8.71 7.57 -9.79
CA LEU A 21 7.93 6.89 -10.83
C LEU A 21 7.07 5.75 -10.25
N ARG A 22 7.57 5.03 -9.24
CA ARG A 22 6.77 4.04 -8.50
C ARG A 22 5.58 4.68 -7.77
N LYS A 23 5.80 5.82 -7.10
CA LYS A 23 4.75 6.61 -6.44
C LYS A 23 3.74 7.12 -7.45
N ALA A 24 4.18 7.67 -8.58
CA ALA A 24 3.31 8.13 -9.66
C ALA A 24 2.45 6.99 -10.23
N CYS A 25 3.04 5.82 -10.49
CA CYS A 25 2.31 4.64 -10.94
C CYS A 25 1.24 4.21 -9.93
N CYS A 26 1.57 4.18 -8.62
CA CYS A 26 0.59 3.90 -7.56
C CYS A 26 -0.48 5.00 -7.48
N GLY A 27 -0.10 6.27 -7.63
CA GLY A 27 -1.00 7.42 -7.64
C GLY A 27 -2.09 7.25 -8.70
N ILE A 28 -1.67 7.02 -9.94
CA ILE A 28 -2.56 6.90 -11.10
C ILE A 28 -3.42 5.63 -11.03
N ARG A 29 -2.86 4.50 -10.59
CA ARG A 29 -3.54 3.20 -10.66
C ARG A 29 -4.30 2.80 -9.40
N LYS A 30 -4.03 3.45 -8.27
CA LYS A 30 -4.61 3.08 -6.97
C LYS A 30 -5.20 4.27 -6.24
N MET A 31 -4.43 5.34 -6.06
CA MET A 31 -4.83 6.46 -5.21
C MET A 31 -5.95 7.27 -5.84
N GLU A 32 -5.77 7.71 -7.08
CA GLU A 32 -6.76 8.46 -7.85
C GLU A 32 -8.10 7.70 -7.96
N PRO A 33 -8.14 6.43 -8.41
CA PRO A 33 -9.41 5.73 -8.53
C PRO A 33 -10.06 5.46 -7.17
N LEU A 34 -9.27 5.23 -6.10
CA LEU A 34 -9.80 5.11 -4.75
C LEU A 34 -10.43 6.43 -4.28
N ALA A 35 -9.73 7.55 -4.47
CA ALA A 35 -10.23 8.87 -4.07
C ALA A 35 -11.56 9.20 -4.77
N ARG A 36 -11.65 8.94 -6.08
CA ARG A 36 -12.89 9.10 -6.85
C ARG A 36 -14.02 8.20 -6.35
N MET A 37 -13.72 6.95 -5.99
CA MET A 37 -14.72 6.02 -5.44
C MET A 37 -15.23 6.47 -4.05
N LEU A 38 -14.35 7.06 -3.23
CA LEU A 38 -14.66 7.49 -1.87
C LEU A 38 -15.30 8.89 -1.77
N GLU A 39 -15.42 9.63 -2.87
CA GLU A 39 -15.90 11.02 -2.87
C GLU A 39 -17.30 11.16 -2.24
N ALA A 40 -18.22 10.25 -2.57
CA ALA A 40 -19.59 10.25 -2.04
C ALA A 40 -19.76 9.47 -0.72
N GLN A 41 -18.66 8.98 -0.12
CA GLN A 41 -18.71 8.10 1.05
C GLN A 41 -18.37 8.87 2.32
N THR A 42 -19.02 8.51 3.43
CA THR A 42 -18.74 9.09 4.76
C THR A 42 -17.77 8.24 5.58
N ALA A 43 -17.60 6.97 5.21
CA ALA A 43 -16.71 6.04 5.90
C ALA A 43 -16.18 4.94 4.97
N TRP A 44 -15.10 4.30 5.38
CA TRP A 44 -14.52 3.15 4.69
C TRP A 44 -13.74 2.23 5.65
N VAL A 45 -13.57 0.97 5.25
CA VAL A 45 -12.93 -0.08 6.05
C VAL A 45 -11.68 -0.56 5.34
N THR A 46 -10.61 -0.82 6.10
CA THR A 46 -9.40 -1.46 5.59
C THR A 46 -9.02 -2.70 6.39
N GLY A 47 -8.23 -3.58 5.79
CA GLY A 47 -7.63 -4.75 6.44
C GLY A 47 -6.24 -4.48 7.03
N LEU A 48 -5.95 -3.24 7.42
CA LEU A 48 -4.68 -2.89 8.09
C LEU A 48 -4.59 -3.58 9.45
N ARG A 49 -3.41 -4.11 9.76
CA ARG A 49 -3.08 -4.72 11.06
C ARG A 49 -1.73 -4.22 11.55
N ARG A 50 -1.56 -4.08 12.87
CA ARG A 50 -0.34 -3.54 13.48
C ARG A 50 0.89 -4.40 13.21
N GLU A 51 0.72 -5.71 13.14
CA GLU A 51 1.79 -6.69 12.90
C GLU A 51 2.36 -6.65 11.46
N GLN A 52 1.68 -6.01 10.50
CA GLN A 52 2.07 -6.11 9.07
C GLN A 52 3.38 -5.39 8.71
N SER A 53 3.82 -4.40 9.47
CA SER A 53 5.14 -3.77 9.33
C SER A 53 5.46 -2.94 10.58
N ALA A 54 6.75 -2.64 10.80
CA ALA A 54 7.18 -1.76 11.89
C ALA A 54 6.47 -0.39 11.86
N ASN A 55 6.22 0.14 10.67
CA ASN A 55 5.52 1.42 10.45
C ASN A 55 4.01 1.36 10.78
N ARG A 56 3.45 0.17 11.04
CA ARG A 56 2.02 -0.03 11.31
C ARG A 56 1.71 -0.28 12.78
N GLY A 57 2.70 -0.36 13.66
CA GLY A 57 2.49 -0.60 15.09
C GLY A 57 1.52 0.39 15.75
N GLY A 58 1.42 1.62 15.24
CA GLY A 58 0.53 2.68 15.73
C GLY A 58 -0.83 2.79 15.04
N VAL A 59 -1.21 1.90 14.12
CA VAL A 59 -2.48 2.02 13.38
C VAL A 59 -3.67 2.01 14.36
N PRO A 60 -4.52 3.04 14.40
CA PRO A 60 -5.68 3.08 15.30
C PRO A 60 -6.82 2.19 14.77
N PHE A 61 -7.76 1.82 15.65
CA PHE A 61 -8.99 1.13 15.22
C PHE A 61 -9.84 1.99 14.28
N SER A 62 -9.87 3.30 14.52
CA SER A 62 -10.56 4.28 13.68
C SER A 62 -9.80 5.60 13.63
N GLU A 63 -9.79 6.25 12.47
CA GLU A 63 -9.17 7.56 12.25
C GLU A 63 -9.92 8.33 11.15
N LEU A 64 -9.88 9.66 11.18
CA LEU A 64 -10.35 10.44 10.04
C LEU A 64 -9.29 10.41 8.95
N ASP A 65 -9.70 10.15 7.70
CA ASP A 65 -8.83 10.31 6.54
C ASP A 65 -8.65 11.79 6.17
N ASP A 66 -7.79 12.08 5.19
CA ASP A 66 -7.45 13.44 4.78
C ASP A 66 -8.65 14.23 4.19
N ALA A 67 -9.73 13.55 3.82
CA ALA A 67 -10.97 14.18 3.37
C ALA A 67 -12.04 14.27 4.48
N GLY A 68 -11.69 13.93 5.71
CA GLY A 68 -12.61 13.97 6.86
C GLY A 68 -13.59 12.80 6.94
N ARG A 69 -13.35 11.71 6.19
CA ARG A 69 -14.18 10.50 6.25
C ARG A 69 -13.71 9.57 7.36
N MET A 70 -14.61 8.79 7.93
CA MET A 70 -14.26 7.84 8.97
C MET A 70 -13.60 6.59 8.37
N LYS A 71 -12.34 6.32 8.68
CA LYS A 71 -11.62 5.11 8.28
C LYS A 71 -11.56 4.14 9.45
N PHE A 72 -11.97 2.89 9.23
CA PHE A 72 -11.93 1.83 10.22
C PHE A 72 -10.90 0.75 9.86
N ASN A 73 -10.21 0.23 10.87
CA ASN A 73 -9.27 -0.89 10.78
C ASN A 73 -9.69 -1.97 11.80
N PRO A 74 -10.79 -2.73 11.55
CA PRO A 74 -11.35 -3.66 12.54
C PRO A 74 -10.40 -4.79 12.94
N LEU A 75 -9.43 -5.08 12.07
CA LEU A 75 -8.42 -6.11 12.27
C LEU A 75 -7.11 -5.55 12.82
N ALA A 76 -7.10 -4.31 13.35
CA ALA A 76 -5.87 -3.64 13.80
C ALA A 76 -5.05 -4.50 14.77
N ASP A 77 -5.72 -5.21 15.69
CA ASP A 77 -5.13 -6.08 16.72
C ASP A 77 -4.93 -7.53 16.29
N TRP A 78 -5.40 -7.91 15.09
CA TRP A 78 -5.28 -9.30 14.65
C TRP A 78 -3.86 -9.62 14.21
N THR A 79 -3.35 -10.74 14.72
CA THR A 79 -2.11 -11.37 14.25
C THR A 79 -2.34 -12.15 12.96
N TRP A 80 -1.26 -12.58 12.32
CA TRP A 80 -1.27 -13.52 11.21
C TRP A 80 -1.97 -14.83 11.61
N GLY A 81 -1.70 -15.31 12.82
CA GLY A 81 -2.35 -16.49 13.38
C GLY A 81 -3.86 -16.33 13.47
N ASP A 82 -4.35 -15.19 13.96
CA ASP A 82 -5.79 -14.92 14.08
C ASP A 82 -6.48 -14.91 12.71
N VAL A 83 -5.85 -14.30 11.70
CA VAL A 83 -6.37 -14.26 10.33
C VAL A 83 -6.50 -15.67 9.76
N TRP A 84 -5.45 -16.50 9.87
CA TRP A 84 -5.50 -17.86 9.33
C TRP A 84 -6.42 -18.78 10.11
N HIS A 85 -6.49 -18.61 11.44
CA HIS A 85 -7.44 -19.33 12.27
C HIS A 85 -8.88 -19.02 11.83
N TYR A 86 -9.19 -17.75 11.56
CA TYR A 86 -10.51 -17.35 11.09
C TYR A 86 -10.80 -17.91 9.68
N ILE A 87 -9.85 -17.80 8.75
CA ILE A 87 -9.97 -18.36 7.39
C ILE A 87 -10.28 -19.86 7.45
N ALA A 88 -9.52 -20.62 8.25
CA ALA A 88 -9.69 -22.07 8.38
C ALA A 88 -11.03 -22.43 9.04
N THR A 89 -11.39 -21.76 10.14
CA THR A 89 -12.62 -22.03 10.89
C THR A 89 -13.87 -21.72 10.07
N HIS A 90 -13.86 -20.63 9.31
CA HIS A 90 -15.00 -20.15 8.55
C HIS A 90 -14.96 -20.52 7.06
N HIS A 91 -13.97 -21.31 6.63
CA HIS A 91 -13.80 -21.73 5.24
C HIS A 91 -13.80 -20.55 4.25
N VAL A 92 -13.16 -19.44 4.64
CA VAL A 92 -13.08 -18.24 3.80
C VAL A 92 -12.14 -18.52 2.63
N PRO A 93 -12.56 -18.30 1.36
CA PRO A 93 -11.65 -18.42 0.23
C PRO A 93 -10.48 -17.44 0.39
N TYR A 94 -9.25 -17.92 0.22
CA TYR A 94 -8.05 -17.10 0.23
C TYR A 94 -7.31 -17.20 -1.11
N ASN A 95 -6.36 -16.29 -1.33
CA ASN A 95 -5.58 -16.27 -2.57
C ASN A 95 -4.53 -17.40 -2.57
N PRO A 96 -4.51 -18.33 -3.55
CA PRO A 96 -3.55 -19.43 -3.61
C PRO A 96 -2.07 -19.00 -3.62
N LEU A 97 -1.77 -17.75 -3.96
CA LEU A 97 -0.41 -17.22 -3.88
C LEU A 97 0.14 -17.21 -2.44
N HIS A 98 -0.72 -17.25 -1.42
CA HIS A 98 -0.27 -17.43 -0.05
C HIS A 98 0.44 -18.78 0.17
N ASP A 99 0.02 -19.84 -0.55
CA ASP A 99 0.67 -21.15 -0.52
C ASP A 99 1.99 -21.15 -1.32
N ALA A 100 2.17 -20.16 -2.20
CA ALA A 100 3.37 -19.93 -2.99
C ALA A 100 4.34 -18.93 -2.32
N TYR A 101 4.35 -18.88 -0.98
CA TYR A 101 5.22 -18.01 -0.18
C TYR A 101 5.04 -16.50 -0.48
N MET A 102 3.83 -16.06 -0.85
CA MET A 102 3.50 -14.63 -1.02
C MET A 102 2.58 -14.13 0.10
N PRO A 103 3.10 -13.84 1.31
CA PRO A 103 2.28 -13.42 2.45
C PRO A 103 1.66 -12.02 2.28
N SER A 104 2.34 -11.11 1.57
CA SER A 104 1.82 -9.78 1.21
C SER A 104 1.68 -9.65 -0.30
N ILE A 105 0.45 -9.51 -0.80
CA ILE A 105 0.14 -9.51 -2.24
C ILE A 105 -0.21 -8.10 -2.72
N GLY A 106 0.38 -7.69 -3.84
CA GLY A 106 0.11 -6.42 -4.51
C GLY A 106 -0.02 -6.58 -6.03
N CYS A 107 0.46 -5.60 -6.79
CA CYS A 107 0.53 -5.72 -8.25
C CYS A 107 1.59 -6.75 -8.64
N VAL A 108 1.35 -7.50 -9.72
CA VAL A 108 2.26 -8.53 -10.24
C VAL A 108 3.73 -8.07 -10.33
N PRO A 109 4.09 -6.93 -10.95
CA PRO A 109 5.50 -6.53 -11.03
C PRO A 109 6.10 -6.06 -9.69
N CYS A 110 5.27 -5.76 -8.70
CA CYS A 110 5.69 -5.15 -7.42
C CYS A 110 5.59 -6.11 -6.23
N THR A 111 5.47 -7.41 -6.50
CA THR A 111 5.27 -8.46 -5.50
C THR A 111 6.07 -9.70 -5.91
N ARG A 112 6.84 -10.27 -4.97
CA ARG A 112 7.51 -11.57 -5.13
C ARG A 112 7.23 -12.47 -3.93
N ALA A 113 7.48 -13.76 -4.11
CA ALA A 113 7.60 -14.70 -2.99
C ALA A 113 8.77 -14.33 -2.08
N ILE A 114 8.66 -14.69 -0.80
CA ILE A 114 9.71 -14.50 0.20
C ILE A 114 10.30 -15.83 0.66
N ALA A 115 11.55 -15.81 1.11
CA ALA A 115 12.17 -16.95 1.77
C ALA A 115 11.71 -17.07 3.22
N VAL A 116 11.84 -18.26 3.81
CA VAL A 116 11.54 -18.49 5.22
C VAL A 116 12.47 -17.62 6.08
N GLY A 117 11.88 -16.85 6.99
CA GLY A 117 12.60 -15.93 7.87
C GLY A 117 12.80 -14.52 7.30
N GLU A 118 12.49 -14.27 6.03
CA GLU A 118 12.36 -12.89 5.54
C GLU A 118 11.16 -12.19 6.20
N ASP A 119 11.22 -10.85 6.29
CA ASP A 119 10.11 -10.03 6.77
C ASP A 119 8.82 -10.27 5.97
N PHE A 120 7.66 -10.18 6.64
CA PHE A 120 6.34 -10.40 6.07
C PHE A 120 6.08 -9.59 4.78
N ARG A 121 6.68 -8.41 4.64
CA ARG A 121 6.54 -7.53 3.47
C ARG A 121 7.79 -7.40 2.63
N ALA A 122 8.84 -8.20 2.88
CA ALA A 122 10.07 -8.19 2.09
C ALA A 122 9.82 -8.37 0.57
N GLY A 123 8.75 -9.08 0.21
CA GLY A 123 8.36 -9.30 -1.19
C GLY A 123 7.74 -8.08 -1.90
N ARG A 124 7.44 -6.99 -1.18
CA ARG A 124 6.83 -5.77 -1.73
C ARG A 124 7.90 -4.72 -2.02
N TRP A 125 7.94 -4.23 -3.26
CA TRP A 125 8.96 -3.25 -3.71
C TRP A 125 10.37 -3.66 -3.29
N TRP A 126 10.69 -4.93 -3.52
CA TRP A 126 11.89 -5.60 -3.02
C TRP A 126 13.20 -5.00 -3.54
N TRP A 127 13.14 -4.15 -4.57
CA TRP A 127 14.29 -3.42 -5.14
C TRP A 127 14.54 -2.07 -4.44
N GLU A 128 13.66 -1.63 -3.55
CA GLU A 128 13.80 -0.38 -2.78
C GLU A 128 14.35 -0.64 -1.38
N ASN A 129 14.95 0.39 -0.77
CA ASN A 129 15.40 0.35 0.63
C ASN A 129 14.19 0.26 1.58
N ASP A 130 14.36 -0.40 2.73
CA ASP A 130 13.27 -0.74 3.65
C ASP A 130 12.45 0.47 4.14
N ASP A 131 13.08 1.62 4.36
CA ASP A 131 12.41 2.86 4.79
C ASP A 131 11.36 3.38 3.79
N ALA A 132 11.42 2.96 2.52
CA ALA A 132 10.54 3.42 1.45
C ALA A 132 9.34 2.49 1.17
N LYS A 133 9.25 1.34 1.83
CA LYS A 133 8.33 0.23 1.49
C LYS A 133 6.89 0.41 2.00
N GLU A 134 6.31 1.59 1.83
CA GLU A 134 4.87 1.80 2.04
C GLU A 134 4.12 2.25 0.77
N CYS A 135 2.85 1.84 0.70
CA CYS A 135 1.95 2.32 -0.34
C CYS A 135 1.39 3.66 0.10
N GLY A 136 1.24 4.61 -0.83
CA GLY A 136 0.51 5.85 -0.55
C GLY A 136 -0.93 5.63 -0.05
N LEU A 137 -1.51 4.44 -0.21
CA LEU A 137 -2.87 4.09 0.24
C LEU A 137 -3.11 4.29 1.75
N HIS A 138 -2.05 4.30 2.54
CA HIS A 138 -2.14 4.30 4.00
C HIS A 138 -1.20 5.30 4.66
N VAL A 139 -0.58 6.18 3.87
CA VAL A 139 0.25 7.27 4.38
C VAL A 139 -0.63 8.50 4.38
N SER A 140 -0.84 9.13 5.53
CA SER A 140 -1.46 10.45 5.58
C SER A 140 -0.48 11.49 5.03
N ASP A 141 -0.97 12.44 4.25
CA ASP A 141 -0.12 13.49 3.65
C ASP A 141 0.56 14.39 4.71
N LYS A 142 0.15 14.29 5.98
CA LYS A 142 0.74 15.00 7.12
C LYS A 142 2.21 14.68 7.41
N HIS A 143 2.82 13.70 6.73
CA HIS A 143 4.25 13.39 6.83
C HIS A 143 5.08 13.80 5.59
N ILE A 144 4.50 14.47 4.60
CA ILE A 144 5.29 15.14 3.56
C ILE A 144 5.80 16.46 4.16
N SER A 145 6.90 16.37 4.91
CA SER A 145 7.70 17.51 5.32
C SER A 145 8.04 18.35 4.08
N GLU A 146 7.88 19.67 4.23
CA GLU A 146 8.01 20.79 3.27
C GLU A 146 9.24 20.78 2.33
N LYS A 147 10.18 19.84 2.49
CA LYS A 147 11.43 19.75 1.70
C LYS A 147 11.28 19.26 0.26
N SER A 148 10.12 18.75 -0.14
CA SER A 148 9.93 18.20 -1.51
C SER A 148 9.26 19.18 -2.48
N VAL A 149 8.68 20.27 -1.99
CA VAL A 149 8.09 21.33 -2.83
C VAL A 149 9.15 22.29 -3.35
N SER A 150 10.24 22.52 -2.59
CA SER A 150 11.29 23.49 -2.96
C SER A 150 12.16 23.09 -4.16
N LEU A 151 12.14 21.81 -4.57
CA LEU A 151 12.98 21.32 -5.68
C LEU A 151 12.32 21.45 -7.06
N ILE A 152 11.05 21.83 -7.13
CA ILE A 152 10.33 22.02 -8.40
C ILE A 152 10.35 23.49 -8.83
N GLU A 153 10.40 24.44 -7.89
CA GLU A 153 10.37 25.88 -8.21
C GLU A 153 11.72 26.46 -8.69
N GLU A 154 12.84 25.75 -8.50
CA GLU A 154 14.16 26.22 -8.96
C GLU A 154 14.52 25.80 -10.41
N ARG A 155 13.57 25.23 -11.16
CA ARG A 155 13.76 24.86 -12.58
C ARG A 155 12.68 25.42 -13.53
N SER A 156 12.12 26.59 -13.22
CA SER A 156 11.32 27.38 -14.17
C SER A 156 11.98 28.72 -14.47
#